data_AF-A0A1Z4N421-F1
#
_entry.id   AF-A0A1Z4N421-F1
#
_cell.length_a   1.000
_cell.length_b   1.000
_cell.length_c   1.000
_cell.angle_alpha   90.00
_cell.angle_beta   90.00
_cell.angle_gamma   90.00
#
_symmetry.space_group_name_H-M   'P 1'
#
loop_
_entity.id
_entity.type
_entity.pdbx_description
1 polymer ?
#
loop_
_entity_poly.entity_id
_entity_poly.type
_entity_poly.pdbx_seq_one_letter_code
_entity_poly.pdbx_strand_id
1 'polypeptide(L)'
;MRTKVTVSLHDEDLLLLERLKQQLEESDVYVVPSTSEVVRLALKVLAQTPQKTIAAIAARVPLRGVGRPKQRLKATQLNKN
;
A
#
# COMPACT_ATOMS: atom_id res chain seq x y z
N MET A 1 -16.89 -8.96 14.93
CA MET A 1 -15.67 -9.81 14.88
C MET A 1 -14.48 -8.96 14.45
N ARG A 2 -13.31 -9.06 15.09
CA ARG A 2 -12.07 -8.38 14.67
C ARG A 2 -11.06 -9.42 14.22
N THR A 3 -10.42 -9.20 13.08
CA THR A 3 -9.37 -10.08 12.54
C THR A 3 -8.03 -9.36 12.66
N LYS A 4 -7.02 -10.04 13.20
CA LYS A 4 -5.64 -9.55 13.23
C LYS A 4 -4.96 -9.91 11.92
N VAL A 5 -4.29 -8.95 11.31
CA VAL A 5 -3.52 -9.12 10.06
C VAL A 5 -2.10 -8.68 10.33
N THR A 6 -1.12 -9.45 9.85
CA THR A 6 0.30 -9.06 9.87
C THR A 6 0.67 -8.57 8.48
N VAL A 7 1.28 -7.39 8.39
CA VAL A 7 1.74 -6.79 7.14
C VAL A 7 3.22 -6.43 7.26
N SER A 8 3.95 -6.58 6.16
CA SER A 8 5.32 -6.09 6.04
C SER A 8 5.28 -4.76 5.30
N LEU A 9 5.91 -3.74 5.88
CA LEU A 9 6.01 -2.40 5.33
C LEU A 9 7.49 -2.01 5.25
N HIS A 10 7.83 -1.15 4.30
CA HIS A 10 9.17 -0.56 4.30
C HIS A 10 9.26 0.51 5.39
N ASP A 11 10.49 0.82 5.82
CA ASP A 11 10.73 1.85 6.84
C ASP A 11 10.16 3.21 6.42
N GLU A 12 10.24 3.56 5.13
CA GLU A 12 9.65 4.78 4.57
C GLU A 12 8.12 4.83 4.77
N ASP A 13 7.43 3.69 4.61
CA ASP A 13 5.98 3.59 4.79
C ASP A 13 5.60 3.63 6.27
N LEU A 14 6.44 3.06 7.14
CA LEU A 14 6.27 3.16 8.59
C LEU A 14 6.41 4.61 9.07
N LEU A 15 7.42 5.33 8.57
CA LEU A 15 7.59 6.76 8.87
C LEU A 15 6.41 7.59 8.35
N LEU A 16 5.89 7.27 7.17
CA LEU A 16 4.69 7.93 6.64
C LEU A 16 3.47 7.67 7.54
N LEU A 17 3.28 6.45 8.03
CA LEU A 17 2.20 6.12 8.96
C LEU A 17 2.30 6.91 10.26
N GLU A 18 3.49 7.04 10.85
CA GLU A 18 3.67 7.83 12.08
C GLU A 18 3.38 9.32 11.84
N ARG A 19 3.83 9.88 10.70
CA ARG A 19 3.50 11.27 10.34
C ARG A 19 1.99 11.47 10.16
N LEU A 20 1.31 10.53 9.51
CA LEU A 20 -0.14 10.60 9.32
C LEU A 20 -0.88 10.55 10.65
N LYS A 21 -0.43 9.73 11.61
CA LYS A 21 -1.01 9.71 12.97
C LYS A 21 -0.89 11.08 13.63
N GLN A 22 0.32 11.65 13.62
CA GLN A 22 0.58 12.95 14.21
C GLN A 22 -0.29 14.04 13.56
N GLN A 23 -0.39 14.06 12.24
CA GLN A 23 -1.23 15.05 11.53
C GLN A 23 -2.72 14.92 11.88
N LEU A 24 -3.23 13.69 12.05
CA LEU A 24 -4.63 13.46 12.42
C LEU A 24 -4.91 13.87 13.86
N GLU A 25 -3.93 13.73 14.75
CA GLU A 25 -3.99 14.21 16.13
C GLU A 25 -3.94 15.74 16.19
N GLU A 26 -3.00 16.37 15.48
CA GLU A 26 -2.86 17.83 15.40
C GLU A 26 -4.08 18.51 14.75
N SER A 27 -4.81 17.79 13.87
CA SER A 27 -6.02 18.30 13.21
C SER A 27 -7.31 17.99 13.97
N ASP A 28 -7.22 17.47 15.20
CA ASP A 28 -8.37 17.03 16.02
C ASP A 28 -9.32 16.05 15.32
N VAL A 29 -8.84 15.32 14.30
CA VAL A 29 -9.62 14.30 13.59
C VAL A 29 -9.71 13.02 14.42
N TYR A 30 -8.63 12.68 15.12
CA TYR A 30 -8.56 11.58 16.08
C TYR A 30 -7.74 11.97 17.30
N VAL A 31 -8.18 11.56 18.49
CA VAL A 31 -7.36 11.65 19.70
C VAL A 31 -6.47 10.40 19.77
N VAL A 32 -5.17 10.57 19.57
CA VAL A 32 -4.14 9.50 19.62
C VAL A 32 -4.46 8.31 18.70
N PRO A 33 -4.43 8.49 17.36
CA PRO A 33 -4.82 7.45 16.41
C PRO A 33 -3.86 6.25 16.41
N SER A 34 -4.42 5.05 16.58
CA SER A 34 -3.69 3.80 16.39
C SER A 34 -3.40 3.53 14.91
N THR A 35 -2.40 2.68 14.62
CA THR A 35 -2.11 2.24 13.23
C THR A 35 -3.34 1.63 12.57
N SER A 36 -4.15 0.86 13.32
CA SER A 36 -5.37 0.25 12.79
C SER A 36 -6.44 1.28 12.40
N GLU A 37 -6.52 2.41 13.10
CA GLU A 37 -7.46 3.50 12.79
C GLU A 37 -7.03 4.27 11.56
N VAL A 38 -5.73 4.59 11.43
CA VAL A 38 -5.20 5.21 10.22
C VAL A 38 -5.40 4.33 9.00
N VAL A 39 -5.13 3.01 9.10
CA VAL A 39 -5.38 2.05 8.02
C VAL A 39 -6.87 1.99 7.68
N ARG A 40 -7.77 1.97 8.68
CA ARG A 40 -9.22 2.00 8.44
C ARG A 40 -9.64 3.27 7.69
N LEU A 41 -9.12 4.43 8.09
CA LEU A 41 -9.38 5.69 7.40
C LEU A 41 -8.90 5.63 5.95
N ALA A 42 -7.67 5.18 5.72
CA ALA A 42 -7.10 5.03 4.38
C ALA A 42 -7.98 4.13 3.49
N LEU A 43 -8.48 3.01 4.01
CA LEU A 43 -9.40 2.13 3.28
C LEU A 43 -10.71 2.84 2.91
N LYS A 44 -11.27 3.65 3.82
CA LYS A 44 -12.50 4.43 3.54
C LYS A 44 -12.27 5.52 2.52
N VAL A 45 -11.13 6.22 2.59
CA VAL A 45 -10.73 7.22 1.60
C VAL A 45 -10.56 6.56 0.23
N LEU A 46 -9.81 5.46 0.14
CA LEU A 46 -9.62 4.73 -1.11
C LEU A 46 -10.95 4.26 -1.72
N ALA A 47 -11.87 3.74 -0.90
CA ALA A 47 -13.18 3.29 -1.38
C ALA A 47 -14.07 4.40 -1.97
N GLN A 48 -13.83 5.66 -1.59
CA GLN A 48 -14.58 6.83 -2.06
C GLN A 48 -13.81 7.64 -3.13
N THR A 49 -12.53 7.33 -3.34
CA THR A 49 -11.68 8.08 -4.26
C THR A 49 -11.97 7.65 -5.71
N PRO A 50 -12.16 8.59 -6.65
CA PRO A 50 -12.32 8.24 -8.07
C PRO A 50 -11.15 7.42 -8.61
N GLN A 51 -11.44 6.41 -9.42
CA GLN A 51 -10.43 5.48 -9.96
C GLN A 51 -9.29 6.19 -10.70
N LYS A 52 -9.59 7.29 -11.38
CA LYS A 52 -8.59 8.12 -12.08
C LYS A 52 -7.56 8.71 -11.13
N THR A 53 -8.00 9.16 -9.95
CA THR A 53 -7.12 9.70 -8.91
C THR A 53 -6.26 8.60 -8.30
N ILE A 54 -6.86 7.43 -8.03
CA ILE A 54 -6.12 6.25 -7.55
C ILE A 54 -5.03 5.85 -8.55
N ALA A 55 -5.35 5.78 -9.84
CA ALA A 55 -4.40 5.44 -10.90
C ALA A 55 -3.24 6.45 -10.99
N ALA A 56 -3.53 7.74 -10.86
CA ALA A 56 -2.50 8.79 -10.86
C ALA A 56 -1.57 8.69 -9.64
N ILE A 57 -2.10 8.35 -8.46
CA ILE A 57 -1.31 8.12 -7.25
C ILE A 57 -0.47 6.86 -7.40
N ALA A 58 -1.08 5.76 -7.86
CA ALA A 58 -0.39 4.47 -8.05
C ALA A 58 0.78 4.56 -9.04
N ALA A 59 0.68 5.43 -10.06
CA ALA A 59 1.79 5.67 -11.00
C ALA A 59 3.01 6.34 -10.34
N ARG A 60 2.82 7.03 -9.22
CA ARG A 60 3.88 7.71 -8.45
C ARG A 60 4.40 6.86 -7.30
N VAL A 61 3.62 5.87 -6.87
CA VAL A 61 4.07 4.88 -5.88
C VAL A 61 4.95 3.88 -6.64
N PRO A 62 6.26 3.78 -6.33
CA PRO A 62 7.10 2.80 -6.99
C PRO A 62 6.51 1.41 -6.73
N LEU A 63 6.16 0.70 -7.81
CA LEU A 63 5.84 -0.72 -7.74
C LEU A 63 7.12 -1.47 -7.38
N ARG A 64 7.47 -1.45 -6.09
CA ARG A 64 8.52 -2.30 -5.53
C ARG A 64 7.92 -3.70 -5.48
N GLY A 65 8.04 -4.39 -6.61
CA GLY A 65 7.32 -5.63 -6.88
C GLY A 65 7.43 -6.62 -5.71
N VAL A 66 6.31 -6.89 -5.05
CA VAL A 66 6.14 -8.14 -4.33
C VAL A 66 5.91 -9.23 -5.37
N GLY A 67 7.02 -9.71 -5.94
CA GLY A 67 7.02 -10.76 -6.94
C GLY A 67 8.45 -11.07 -7.40
N ARG A 68 8.87 -12.34 -7.25
CA ARG A 68 10.08 -12.88 -7.88
C ARG A 68 10.11 -12.41 -9.34
N PRO A 69 11.28 -11.98 -9.88
CA PRO A 69 11.38 -11.67 -11.30
C PRO A 69 10.77 -12.83 -12.09
N LYS A 70 9.82 -12.54 -12.99
CA LYS A 70 9.35 -13.53 -13.95
C LYS A 70 10.60 -14.15 -14.55
N GLN A 71 10.83 -15.43 -14.28
CA GLN A 71 11.85 -16.18 -15.00
C GLN A 71 11.56 -15.90 -16.46
N ARG A 72 12.51 -15.23 -17.12
CA ARG A 72 12.59 -15.19 -18.56
C ARG A 72 12.59 -16.66 -18.97
N LEU A 73 11.43 -17.19 -19.34
CA LEU A 73 11.37 -18.41 -20.14
C LEU A 73 12.11 -18.01 -21.41
N LYS A 74 13.41 -18.36 -21.45
CA LYS A 74 14.18 -18.31 -22.67
C LYS A 74 13.39 -19.17 -23.64
N ALA A 75 12.80 -18.54 -24.65
CA ALA A 75 12.44 -19.22 -25.87
C ALA A 75 13.76 -19.60 -26.56
N THR A 76 14.44 -20.61 -26.03
CA THR A 76 15.50 -21.32 -26.70
C THR A 76 15.05 -22.76 -26.83
N GLN A 77 14.70 -23.09 -28.07
CA GLN A 77 14.73 -24.42 -28.66
C GLN A 77 13.71 -25.43 -28.14
N LEU A 78 12.64 -25.61 -28.93
CA LEU A 78 12.26 -26.97 -29.30
C LEU A 78 11.98 -26.99 -30.81
N ASN A 79 13.07 -27.10 -31.57
CA ASN A 79 13.01 -27.73 -32.87
C ASN A 79 12.88 -29.24 -32.60
N LYS A 80 11.81 -29.86 -33.11
CA LYS A 80 11.67 -31.29 -33.47
C LYS A 80 10.20 -31.60 -33.75
N ASN A 81 9.80 -31.44 -35.01
CA ASN A 81 9.34 -32.54 -35.88
C ASN A 81 9.06 -31.99 -37.27
#